data_AF-A0A7S0D4L7-F1
#
_entry.id   AF-A0A7S0D4L7-F1
#
_cell.length_a   1.000
_cell.length_b   1.000
_cell.length_c   1.000
_cell.angle_alpha   90.00
_cell.angle_beta   90.00
_cell.angle_gamma   90.00
#
_symmetry.space_group_name_H-M   'P 1'
#
loop_
_entity.id
_entity.type
_entity.pdbx_description
1 polymer ?
#
loop_
_entity_poly.entity_id
_entity_poly.type
_entity_poly.pdbx_seq_one_letter_code
_entity_poly.pdbx_strand_id
1 'polypeptide(L)'
;GKATLLTMARGSSLRKRGRQNSRNGEEESSEQRRRAAGRAAARSYEKPQPINWLAVVVLGGLLIGGGGTVAVKAFQGMMRFMEPTYEVLDAGNTKFLQNVLFDGEPWVVFCGKKTHDGRVNNTYQGRTSISSVQLMDKLAVQAKGRFRVGLLDCLRPLPSGKNIFERFKLKPSSISSQIAFWVANGNKPKLLDAYSLRSTVDYDVGRLATRVASLTELKATPITNTKQLTKRCVESKRGCVLIIQKGQSLPENAKGELNKLMKANRRLRYASLDITKRKISLTLPPAMMGYPQVVLIRKSAVGEGVDRYYEYTYSIFDDEFESKEVEKFISQGIKLTPKDKFWSILEPLPRISKIITQSPPKPKSKKASKPKKKPKSSTAKAKTTAGKSAAQKKKAAEPEPPKESDEEMYKRRRKQMDDDMRENAPQAHEDEPYDDEIELEDEEEEEVIDLDD
;
A
#
# COMPACT_ATOMS: atom_id res chain seq x y z
N GLY A 1 13.06 8.73 -60.83
CA GLY A 1 13.89 8.07 -61.84
C GLY A 1 14.38 6.75 -61.28
N LYS A 2 14.13 5.65 -62.01
CA LYS A 2 14.61 4.30 -61.68
C LYS A 2 16.13 4.25 -61.73
N ALA A 3 16.77 3.50 -60.83
CA ALA A 3 18.07 2.91 -61.11
C ALA A 3 18.23 1.61 -60.32
N THR A 4 18.14 0.52 -61.09
CA THR A 4 18.50 -0.85 -60.76
C THR A 4 20.01 -0.98 -60.87
N LEU A 5 20.67 -1.69 -59.94
CA LEU A 5 22.00 -2.24 -60.17
C LEU A 5 22.11 -3.63 -59.54
N LEU A 6 22.09 -4.60 -60.44
CA LEU A 6 22.45 -6.00 -60.30
C LEU A 6 23.94 -6.11 -60.65
N THR A 7 24.74 -6.92 -59.93
CA THR A 7 25.47 -8.08 -60.50
C THR A 7 26.45 -8.73 -59.51
N MET A 8 26.37 -10.07 -59.50
CA MET A 8 27.42 -11.12 -59.43
C MET A 8 28.42 -11.21 -58.26
N ALA A 9 29.05 -12.34 -57.94
CA ALA A 9 28.84 -13.80 -58.05
C ALA A 9 30.20 -14.46 -57.68
N ARG A 10 30.19 -15.57 -56.90
CA ARG A 10 31.22 -16.63 -56.67
C ARG A 10 31.26 -16.98 -55.18
N GLY A 11 31.23 -18.21 -54.69
CA GLY A 11 31.33 -19.53 -55.30
C GLY A 11 32.29 -20.40 -54.49
N SER A 12 31.79 -21.34 -53.68
CA SER A 12 32.48 -22.51 -53.08
C SER A 12 31.47 -23.25 -52.18
N SER A 13 30.83 -24.35 -52.57
CA SER A 13 31.31 -25.71 -52.90
C SER A 13 32.02 -26.44 -51.76
N LEU A 14 31.47 -27.63 -51.43
CA LEU A 14 32.02 -28.77 -50.68
C LEU A 14 31.96 -28.75 -49.13
N ARG A 15 30.91 -29.38 -48.58
CA ARG A 15 31.00 -30.65 -47.81
C ARG A 15 29.65 -31.03 -47.19
N LYS A 16 28.95 -31.96 -47.86
CA LYS A 16 27.85 -32.75 -47.30
C LYS A 16 28.31 -34.21 -47.35
N ARG A 17 28.45 -34.86 -46.19
CA ARG A 17 28.29 -36.31 -45.97
C ARG A 17 28.48 -36.62 -44.48
N GLY A 18 27.46 -37.25 -43.89
CA GLY A 18 27.61 -37.95 -42.61
C GLY A 18 26.90 -37.34 -41.40
N ARG A 19 25.56 -37.20 -41.43
CA ARG A 19 24.76 -37.06 -40.19
C ARG A 19 23.25 -37.26 -40.46
N GLN A 20 22.85 -38.48 -40.82
CA GLN A 20 21.41 -38.81 -40.95
C GLN A 20 20.97 -40.13 -40.30
N ASN A 21 21.87 -40.89 -39.65
CA ASN A 21 21.50 -42.17 -39.02
C ASN A 21 21.35 -42.16 -37.48
N SER A 22 21.48 -41.03 -36.78
CA SER A 22 21.31 -40.99 -35.31
C SER A 22 19.98 -40.43 -34.82
N ARG A 23 19.09 -39.94 -35.70
CA ARG A 23 17.87 -39.24 -35.26
C ARG A 23 16.65 -40.15 -35.05
N ASN A 24 16.64 -41.35 -35.63
CA ASN A 24 15.51 -42.27 -35.51
C ASN A 24 15.56 -43.13 -34.23
N GLY A 25 16.72 -43.24 -33.56
CA GLY A 25 16.84 -44.00 -32.31
C GLY A 25 16.44 -43.25 -31.04
N GLU A 26 16.50 -41.92 -31.05
CA GLU A 26 16.12 -41.10 -29.89
C GLU A 26 14.60 -40.88 -29.79
N GLU A 27 13.88 -40.95 -30.92
CA GLU A 27 12.43 -40.74 -30.96
C GLU A 27 11.67 -41.91 -30.33
N GLU A 28 12.06 -43.17 -30.63
CA GLU A 28 11.46 -44.37 -30.01
C GLU A 28 11.71 -44.46 -28.50
N SER A 29 12.88 -44.03 -28.02
CA SER A 29 13.21 -44.03 -26.59
C SER A 29 12.37 -43.01 -25.81
N SER A 30 12.05 -41.87 -26.43
CA SER A 30 11.22 -40.83 -25.81
C SER A 30 9.75 -41.25 -25.70
N GLU A 31 9.24 -42.01 -26.67
CA GLU A 31 7.87 -42.49 -26.67
C GLU A 31 7.66 -43.64 -25.68
N GLN A 32 8.64 -44.55 -25.55
CA GLN A 32 8.64 -45.58 -24.49
C GLN A 32 8.70 -44.97 -23.08
N ARG A 33 9.49 -43.91 -22.87
CA ARG A 33 9.53 -43.19 -21.57
C ARG A 33 8.21 -42.47 -21.28
N ARG A 34 7.54 -41.88 -22.28
CA ARG A 34 6.21 -41.27 -22.10
C ARG A 34 5.13 -42.30 -21.78
N ARG A 35 5.16 -43.47 -22.41
CA ARG A 35 4.22 -44.57 -22.12
C ARG A 35 4.47 -45.20 -20.73
N ALA A 36 5.73 -45.28 -20.28
CA ALA A 36 6.07 -45.74 -18.93
C ALA A 36 5.64 -44.72 -17.85
N ALA A 37 5.87 -43.42 -18.08
CA ALA A 37 5.44 -42.36 -17.17
C ALA A 37 3.91 -42.25 -17.07
N GLY A 38 3.19 -42.42 -18.19
CA GLY A 38 1.72 -42.45 -18.19
C GLY A 38 1.13 -43.62 -17.39
N ARG A 39 1.78 -44.79 -17.41
CA ARG A 39 1.35 -45.96 -16.60
C ARG A 39 1.69 -45.82 -15.12
N ALA A 40 2.72 -45.06 -14.76
CA ALA A 40 3.03 -44.75 -13.36
C ALA A 40 2.04 -43.74 -12.77
N ALA A 41 1.65 -42.71 -13.53
CA ALA A 41 0.65 -41.74 -13.11
C ALA A 41 -0.77 -42.33 -12.97
N ALA A 42 -1.12 -43.31 -13.80
CA ALA A 42 -2.41 -44.01 -13.72
C ALA A 42 -2.54 -44.93 -12.49
N ARG A 43 -1.44 -45.31 -11.83
CA ARG A 43 -1.45 -46.16 -10.62
C ARG A 43 -1.58 -45.38 -9.31
N SER A 44 -1.49 -44.05 -9.32
CA SER A 44 -1.66 -43.22 -8.11
C SER A 44 -3.01 -42.49 -8.04
N TYR A 45 -3.96 -42.83 -8.93
CA TYR A 45 -5.34 -42.38 -8.80
C TYR A 45 -6.09 -43.33 -7.85
N GLU A 46 -5.71 -43.30 -6.59
CA GLU A 46 -6.48 -43.92 -5.51
C GLU A 46 -7.81 -43.15 -5.44
N LYS A 47 -8.90 -43.79 -5.88
CA LYS A 47 -10.25 -43.21 -5.77
C LYS A 47 -10.42 -42.77 -4.31
N PRO A 48 -10.85 -41.52 -4.04
CA PRO A 48 -11.18 -41.12 -2.69
C PRO A 48 -12.23 -42.11 -2.16
N GLN A 49 -11.83 -42.92 -1.19
CA GLN A 49 -12.72 -43.83 -0.49
C GLN A 49 -13.89 -42.97 0.01
N PRO A 50 -15.15 -43.34 -0.28
CA PRO A 50 -16.29 -42.58 0.22
C PRO A 50 -16.16 -42.54 1.74
N ILE A 51 -16.05 -41.33 2.29
CA ILE A 51 -15.99 -41.14 3.74
C ILE A 51 -17.25 -41.80 4.30
N ASN A 52 -17.06 -42.92 4.98
CA ASN A 52 -18.14 -43.70 5.53
C ASN A 52 -18.73 -42.88 6.70
N TRP A 53 -19.77 -42.09 6.43
CA TRP A 53 -20.40 -41.20 7.39
C TRP A 53 -20.79 -41.92 8.69
N LEU A 54 -21.08 -43.23 8.62
CA LEU A 54 -21.30 -44.08 9.78
C LEU A 54 -20.10 -44.14 10.74
N ALA A 55 -18.86 -44.15 10.23
CA ALA A 55 -17.66 -44.13 11.09
C ALA A 55 -17.49 -42.78 11.81
N VAL A 56 -17.84 -41.67 11.16
CA VAL A 56 -17.82 -40.32 11.75
C VAL A 56 -18.92 -40.19 12.82
N VAL A 57 -20.11 -40.75 12.57
CA VAL A 57 -21.22 -40.73 13.54
C VAL A 57 -20.96 -41.66 14.73
N VAL A 58 -20.35 -42.84 14.53
CA VAL A 58 -20.01 -43.77 15.63
C VAL A 58 -18.88 -43.24 16.50
N LEU A 59 -17.86 -42.59 15.92
CA LEU A 59 -16.84 -41.85 16.69
C LEU A 59 -17.42 -40.60 17.38
N GLY A 60 -18.41 -39.93 16.77
CA GLY A 60 -19.12 -38.80 17.37
C GLY A 60 -20.04 -39.20 18.53
N GLY A 61 -20.70 -40.36 18.45
CA GLY A 61 -21.63 -40.86 19.47
C GLY A 61 -20.96 -41.26 20.78
N LEU A 62 -19.72 -41.76 20.72
CA LEU A 62 -18.96 -42.18 21.91
C LEU A 62 -18.40 -41.00 22.74
N LEU A 63 -18.50 -39.77 22.22
CA LEU A 63 -18.06 -38.54 22.89
C LEU A 63 -19.16 -37.84 23.70
N ILE A 64 -20.41 -38.31 23.63
CA ILE A 64 -21.57 -37.70 24.29
C ILE A 64 -21.60 -38.02 25.81
N GLY A 65 -20.84 -39.03 26.27
CA GLY A 65 -20.89 -39.53 27.66
C GLY A 65 -20.03 -38.81 28.72
N GLY A 66 -19.25 -37.77 28.39
CA GLY A 66 -18.47 -37.03 29.41
C GLY A 66 -17.23 -36.28 28.94
N GLY A 67 -16.81 -36.47 27.68
CA GLY A 67 -15.68 -35.76 27.05
C GLY A 67 -16.08 -34.76 25.94
N GLY A 68 -17.38 -34.51 25.77
CA GLY A 68 -17.93 -33.85 24.59
C GLY A 68 -17.45 -32.41 24.36
N THR A 69 -17.14 -31.64 25.41
CA THR A 69 -16.71 -30.25 25.25
C THR A 69 -15.28 -30.12 24.70
N VAL A 70 -14.39 -31.07 25.00
CA VAL A 70 -13.01 -31.07 24.49
C VAL A 70 -12.98 -31.50 23.03
N ALA A 71 -13.72 -32.55 22.68
CA ALA A 71 -13.77 -33.03 21.29
C ALA A 71 -14.51 -32.06 20.37
N VAL A 72 -15.57 -31.39 20.83
CA VAL A 72 -16.24 -30.32 20.05
C VAL A 72 -15.30 -29.13 19.81
N LYS A 73 -14.50 -28.73 20.81
CA LYS A 73 -13.49 -27.66 20.63
C LYS A 73 -12.35 -28.08 19.69
N ALA A 74 -11.87 -29.33 19.78
CA ALA A 74 -10.86 -29.86 18.87
C ALA A 74 -11.39 -29.98 17.43
N PHE A 75 -12.63 -30.44 17.26
CA PHE A 75 -13.29 -30.53 15.96
C PHE A 75 -13.58 -29.14 15.36
N GLN A 76 -14.04 -28.17 16.16
CA GLN A 76 -14.17 -26.78 15.72
C GLN A 76 -12.82 -26.16 15.34
N GLY A 77 -11.75 -26.46 16.08
CA GLY A 77 -10.39 -26.04 15.75
C GLY A 77 -9.90 -26.64 14.42
N MET A 78 -10.16 -27.93 14.20
CA MET A 78 -9.82 -28.63 12.95
C MET A 78 -10.63 -28.13 11.76
N MET A 79 -11.93 -27.87 11.92
CA MET A 79 -12.78 -27.31 10.87
C MET A 79 -12.34 -25.88 10.49
N ARG A 80 -11.98 -25.04 11.47
CA ARG A 80 -11.39 -23.72 11.21
C ARG A 80 -10.03 -23.78 10.50
N PHE A 81 -9.29 -24.86 10.68
CA PHE A 81 -8.03 -25.07 9.95
C PHE A 81 -8.27 -25.44 8.47
N MET A 82 -9.45 -25.95 8.13
CA MET A 82 -9.81 -26.31 6.74
C MET A 82 -10.56 -25.20 5.99
N GLU A 83 -11.06 -24.16 6.68
CA GLU A 83 -11.70 -23.03 6.02
C GLU A 83 -10.65 -22.16 5.29
N PRO A 84 -10.90 -21.76 4.03
CA PRO A 84 -10.00 -20.85 3.33
C PRO A 84 -9.88 -19.56 4.13
N THR A 85 -8.66 -19.08 4.29
CA THR A 85 -8.38 -17.88 5.08
C THR A 85 -8.78 -16.58 4.36
N TYR A 86 -9.20 -16.70 3.10
CA TYR A 86 -9.75 -15.63 2.27
C TYR A 86 -11.26 -15.81 2.05
N GLU A 87 -11.96 -14.70 1.86
CA GLU A 87 -13.41 -14.68 1.64
C GLU A 87 -13.75 -14.67 0.14
N VAL A 88 -14.74 -15.45 -0.30
CA VAL A 88 -15.22 -15.39 -1.70
C VAL A 88 -16.35 -14.39 -1.77
N LEU A 89 -16.12 -13.31 -2.52
CA LEU A 89 -17.05 -12.20 -2.70
C LEU A 89 -17.94 -12.47 -3.91
N ASP A 90 -19.26 -12.42 -3.71
CA ASP A 90 -20.23 -12.50 -4.80
C ASP A 90 -20.64 -11.10 -5.27
N ALA A 91 -20.49 -10.82 -6.55
CA ALA A 91 -20.96 -9.57 -7.15
C ALA A 91 -22.50 -9.43 -7.11
N GLY A 92 -23.24 -10.55 -6.98
CA GLY A 92 -24.68 -10.54 -6.77
C GLY A 92 -25.11 -10.03 -5.39
N ASN A 93 -24.25 -10.14 -4.37
CA ASN A 93 -24.54 -9.62 -3.04
C ASN A 93 -24.10 -8.16 -2.94
N THR A 94 -24.98 -7.28 -3.41
CA THR A 94 -24.71 -5.83 -3.55
C THR A 94 -24.36 -5.17 -2.23
N LYS A 95 -25.10 -5.48 -1.15
CA LYS A 95 -24.86 -4.93 0.20
C LYS A 95 -23.49 -5.34 0.73
N PHE A 96 -23.14 -6.62 0.60
CA PHE A 96 -21.84 -7.09 1.07
C PHE A 96 -20.69 -6.49 0.26
N LEU A 97 -20.83 -6.44 -1.07
CA LEU A 97 -19.81 -5.82 -1.92
C LEU A 97 -19.69 -4.31 -1.66
N GLN A 98 -20.80 -3.63 -1.40
CA GLN A 98 -20.80 -2.23 -0.99
C GLN A 98 -20.04 -2.04 0.32
N ASN A 99 -20.20 -2.95 1.28
CA ASN A 99 -19.44 -2.92 2.52
C ASN A 99 -17.94 -3.10 2.25
N VAL A 100 -17.57 -4.10 1.44
CA VAL A 100 -16.16 -4.34 1.07
C VAL A 100 -15.52 -3.12 0.40
N LEU A 101 -16.24 -2.47 -0.52
CA LEU A 101 -15.70 -1.38 -1.34
C LEU A 101 -15.78 0.01 -0.67
N PHE A 102 -16.74 0.23 0.24
CA PHE A 102 -17.06 1.58 0.73
C PHE A 102 -17.14 1.73 2.26
N ASP A 103 -17.22 0.66 3.03
CA ASP A 103 -17.31 0.74 4.50
C ASP A 103 -16.00 1.21 5.13
N GLY A 104 -14.89 1.04 4.41
CA GLY A 104 -13.59 1.57 4.77
C GLY A 104 -12.72 0.62 5.59
N GLU A 105 -13.23 -0.56 5.92
CA GLU A 105 -12.36 -1.69 6.30
C GLU A 105 -11.32 -1.94 5.21
N PRO A 106 -10.08 -2.31 5.59
CA PRO A 106 -9.03 -2.56 4.63
C PRO A 106 -9.15 -3.97 4.03
N TRP A 107 -9.27 -4.03 2.71
CA TRP A 107 -9.35 -5.26 1.93
C TRP A 107 -8.29 -5.31 0.84
N VAL A 108 -7.79 -6.51 0.58
CA VAL A 108 -7.10 -6.88 -0.66
C VAL A 108 -8.00 -7.84 -1.41
N VAL A 109 -8.41 -7.47 -2.61
CA VAL A 109 -9.32 -8.27 -3.43
C VAL A 109 -8.59 -8.73 -4.67
N PHE A 110 -8.51 -10.05 -4.83
CA PHE A 110 -8.00 -10.71 -6.03
C PHE A 110 -9.12 -10.88 -7.05
N CYS A 111 -8.82 -10.57 -8.30
CA CYS A 111 -9.75 -10.74 -9.40
C CYS A 111 -9.63 -12.14 -9.98
N GLY A 112 -10.70 -12.93 -9.85
CA GLY A 112 -10.77 -14.30 -10.37
C GLY A 112 -12.16 -14.90 -10.19
N LYS A 113 -12.41 -16.04 -10.85
CA LYS A 113 -13.70 -16.73 -10.84
C LYS A 113 -13.59 -18.07 -10.11
N LYS A 114 -14.47 -18.34 -9.16
CA LYS A 114 -14.60 -19.69 -8.59
C LYS A 114 -15.26 -20.61 -9.63
N THR A 115 -14.61 -21.72 -9.96
CA THR A 115 -15.20 -22.77 -10.82
C THR A 115 -16.20 -23.60 -10.03
N HIS A 116 -17.07 -24.32 -10.75
CA HIS A 116 -18.09 -25.19 -10.17
C HIS A 116 -17.49 -26.29 -9.27
N ASP A 117 -16.26 -26.71 -9.54
CA ASP A 117 -15.51 -27.70 -8.73
C ASP A 117 -14.87 -27.10 -7.47
N GLY A 118 -15.22 -25.85 -7.13
CA GLY A 118 -14.65 -25.11 -6.00
C GLY A 118 -13.22 -24.60 -6.23
N ARG A 119 -12.57 -24.95 -7.36
CA ARG A 119 -11.25 -24.43 -7.72
C ARG A 119 -11.33 -22.97 -8.13
N VAL A 120 -10.37 -22.16 -7.72
CA VAL A 120 -10.28 -20.76 -8.18
C VAL A 120 -9.62 -20.72 -9.55
N ASN A 121 -10.39 -20.35 -10.57
CA ASN A 121 -9.88 -19.95 -11.88
C ASN A 121 -9.46 -18.49 -11.78
N ASN A 122 -8.20 -18.22 -11.42
CA ASN A 122 -7.68 -16.86 -11.40
C ASN A 122 -7.29 -16.40 -12.81
N THR A 123 -8.21 -16.64 -13.75
CA THR A 123 -7.94 -16.62 -15.17
C THR A 123 -8.38 -15.29 -15.73
N TYR A 124 -7.58 -14.25 -15.52
CA TYR A 124 -7.69 -13.08 -16.38
C TYR A 124 -7.09 -13.45 -17.75
N GLN A 125 -7.92 -13.53 -18.79
CA GLN A 125 -7.52 -13.83 -20.18
C GLN A 125 -6.89 -15.23 -20.43
N GLY A 126 -7.43 -16.30 -19.83
CA GLY A 126 -7.06 -17.68 -20.20
C GLY A 126 -5.76 -18.25 -19.57
N ARG A 127 -5.04 -17.53 -18.70
CA ARG A 127 -3.86 -18.05 -17.99
C ARG A 127 -4.16 -18.38 -16.53
N THR A 128 -4.35 -19.65 -16.23
CA THR A 128 -4.54 -20.18 -14.87
C THR A 128 -3.21 -20.31 -14.14
N SER A 129 -3.10 -19.75 -12.93
CA SER A 129 -1.96 -20.06 -12.05
C SER A 129 -2.46 -20.55 -10.70
N ILE A 130 -2.21 -21.82 -10.38
CA ILE A 130 -2.46 -22.45 -9.05
C ILE A 130 -1.80 -21.63 -7.92
N SER A 131 -0.78 -20.84 -8.22
CA SER A 131 -0.06 -19.96 -7.31
C SER A 131 -0.91 -18.88 -6.63
N SER A 132 -2.03 -18.44 -7.22
CA SER A 132 -2.81 -17.33 -6.66
C SER A 132 -3.56 -17.73 -5.38
N VAL A 133 -4.04 -18.98 -5.29
CA VAL A 133 -4.73 -19.46 -4.08
C VAL A 133 -3.78 -19.55 -2.90
N GLN A 134 -2.59 -20.13 -3.13
CA GLN A 134 -1.55 -20.21 -2.11
C GLN A 134 -1.09 -18.81 -1.66
N LEU A 135 -0.98 -17.87 -2.61
CA LEU A 135 -0.64 -16.48 -2.29
C LEU A 135 -1.74 -15.84 -1.42
N MET A 136 -3.02 -16.00 -1.77
CA MET A 136 -4.14 -15.47 -0.99
C MET A 136 -4.14 -16.02 0.44
N ASP A 137 -4.00 -17.34 0.60
CA ASP A 137 -4.01 -17.97 1.93
C ASP A 137 -2.82 -17.50 2.77
N LYS A 138 -1.61 -17.54 2.20
CA LYS A 138 -0.41 -17.03 2.90
C LYS A 138 -0.55 -15.55 3.24
N LEU A 139 -1.11 -14.75 2.33
CA LEU A 139 -1.30 -13.32 2.55
C LEU A 139 -2.31 -13.05 3.67
N ALA A 140 -3.41 -13.80 3.71
CA ALA A 140 -4.41 -13.70 4.77
C ALA A 140 -3.81 -14.06 6.14
N VAL A 141 -3.01 -15.12 6.22
CA VAL A 141 -2.27 -15.48 7.44
C VAL A 141 -1.29 -14.36 7.84
N GLN A 142 -0.54 -13.80 6.88
CA GLN A 142 0.42 -12.71 7.12
C GLN A 142 -0.24 -11.35 7.38
N ALA A 143 -1.52 -11.19 7.03
CA ALA A 143 -2.26 -9.97 7.30
C ALA A 143 -2.38 -9.73 8.82
N LYS A 144 -2.47 -10.80 9.63
CA LYS A 144 -2.58 -10.73 11.10
C LYS A 144 -3.69 -9.77 11.56
N GLY A 145 -4.84 -9.78 10.88
CA GLY A 145 -5.98 -8.90 11.15
C GLY A 145 -5.79 -7.43 10.74
N ARG A 146 -4.72 -7.07 10.02
CA ARG A 146 -4.51 -5.69 9.54
C ARG A 146 -5.37 -5.35 8.32
N PHE A 147 -5.72 -6.36 7.53
CA PHE A 147 -6.60 -6.29 6.38
C PHE A 147 -7.19 -7.67 6.09
N ARG A 148 -8.30 -7.70 5.37
CA ARG A 148 -8.94 -8.93 4.90
C ARG A 148 -8.51 -9.23 3.46
N VAL A 149 -8.60 -10.50 3.08
CA VAL A 149 -8.29 -10.95 1.72
C VAL A 149 -9.56 -11.54 1.12
N GLY A 150 -9.92 -11.09 -0.08
CA GLY A 150 -11.10 -11.53 -0.79
C GLY A 150 -10.80 -11.98 -2.23
N LEU A 151 -11.66 -12.82 -2.78
CA LEU A 151 -11.68 -13.22 -4.19
C LEU A 151 -12.99 -12.72 -4.82
N LEU A 152 -12.91 -11.95 -5.90
CA LEU A 152 -14.07 -11.39 -6.60
C LEU A 152 -13.97 -11.64 -8.11
N ASP A 153 -15.09 -11.99 -8.75
CA ASP A 153 -15.18 -12.02 -10.21
C ASP A 153 -15.30 -10.58 -10.75
N CYS A 154 -14.15 -9.92 -10.96
CA CYS A 154 -14.08 -8.52 -11.36
C CYS A 154 -14.61 -8.24 -12.78
N LEU A 155 -14.83 -9.28 -13.60
CA LEU A 155 -15.40 -9.15 -14.94
C LEU A 155 -16.92 -9.26 -14.93
N ARG A 156 -17.52 -9.75 -13.83
CA ARG A 156 -18.96 -9.80 -13.68
C ARG A 156 -19.51 -8.36 -13.58
N PRO A 157 -20.57 -8.03 -14.35
CA PRO A 157 -21.19 -6.72 -14.24
C PRO A 157 -21.77 -6.52 -12.84
N LEU A 158 -21.57 -5.32 -12.31
CA LEU A 158 -22.20 -4.84 -11.08
C LEU A 158 -23.65 -4.42 -11.40
N PRO A 159 -24.50 -4.13 -10.39
CA PRO A 159 -25.86 -3.61 -10.63
C PRO A 159 -25.89 -2.37 -11.52
N SER A 160 -24.82 -1.58 -11.53
CA SER A 160 -24.61 -0.45 -12.43
C SER A 160 -24.38 -0.83 -13.91
N GLY A 161 -24.46 -2.10 -14.28
CA GLY A 161 -24.12 -2.64 -15.62
C GLY A 161 -22.61 -2.70 -15.91
N LYS A 162 -21.81 -1.82 -15.33
CA LYS A 162 -20.34 -1.77 -15.45
C LYS A 162 -19.66 -2.84 -14.60
N ASN A 163 -18.52 -3.36 -15.05
CA ASN A 163 -17.68 -4.25 -14.24
C ASN A 163 -16.76 -3.44 -13.27
N ILE A 164 -15.98 -4.12 -12.42
CA ILE A 164 -15.11 -3.47 -11.43
C ILE A 164 -14.06 -2.57 -12.08
N PHE A 165 -13.50 -2.98 -13.23
CA PHE A 165 -12.46 -2.22 -13.92
C PHE A 165 -13.02 -0.93 -14.51
N GLU A 166 -14.17 -1.03 -15.19
CA GLU A 166 -14.87 0.11 -15.79
C GLU A 166 -15.36 1.09 -14.73
N ARG A 167 -16.02 0.58 -13.67
CA ARG A 167 -16.61 1.42 -12.63
C ARG A 167 -15.57 2.25 -11.89
N PHE A 168 -14.40 1.67 -11.62
CA PHE A 168 -13.34 2.34 -10.85
C PHE A 168 -12.19 2.84 -11.73
N LYS A 169 -12.35 2.84 -13.06
CA LYS A 169 -11.34 3.25 -14.03
C LYS A 169 -9.97 2.54 -13.78
N LEU A 170 -10.01 1.27 -13.36
CA LEU A 170 -8.80 0.48 -13.10
C LEU A 170 -8.25 -0.06 -14.42
N LYS A 171 -6.98 0.25 -14.72
CA LYS A 171 -6.29 -0.21 -15.93
C LYS A 171 -5.39 -1.41 -15.59
N PRO A 172 -5.87 -2.66 -15.71
CA PRO A 172 -5.06 -3.82 -15.41
C PRO A 172 -3.87 -3.90 -16.36
N SER A 173 -2.70 -4.24 -15.83
CA SER A 173 -1.52 -4.46 -16.67
C SER A 173 -1.68 -5.75 -17.46
N SER A 174 -1.43 -5.70 -18.77
CA SER A 174 -1.43 -6.88 -19.65
C SER A 174 -0.32 -7.90 -19.31
N ILE A 175 0.62 -7.52 -18.46
CA ILE A 175 1.85 -8.26 -18.16
C ILE A 175 1.66 -9.28 -17.01
N SER A 176 0.65 -9.10 -16.15
CA SER A 176 0.41 -10.00 -15.01
C SER A 176 -0.79 -10.91 -15.24
N SER A 177 -0.60 -12.21 -15.00
CA SER A 177 -1.69 -13.19 -14.92
C SER A 177 -2.52 -13.03 -13.64
N GLN A 178 -2.04 -12.25 -12.67
CA GLN A 178 -2.72 -11.97 -11.42
C GLN A 178 -3.03 -10.48 -11.33
N ILE A 179 -4.27 -10.19 -10.98
CA ILE A 179 -4.75 -8.84 -10.76
C ILE A 179 -5.36 -8.82 -9.36
N ALA A 180 -4.90 -7.87 -8.55
CA ALA A 180 -5.48 -7.59 -7.27
C ALA A 180 -5.53 -6.08 -7.08
N PHE A 181 -6.48 -5.63 -6.27
CA PHE A 181 -6.55 -4.25 -5.82
C PHE A 181 -6.69 -4.21 -4.31
N TRP A 182 -6.37 -3.08 -3.72
CA TRP A 182 -6.67 -2.81 -2.33
C TRP A 182 -7.69 -1.67 -2.22
N VAL A 183 -8.49 -1.74 -1.17
CA VAL A 183 -9.50 -0.72 -0.85
C VAL A 183 -9.51 -0.53 0.66
N ALA A 184 -9.49 0.72 1.12
CA ALA A 184 -9.44 1.05 2.54
C ALA A 184 -9.81 2.52 2.79
N ASN A 185 -10.30 2.80 4.00
CA ASN A 185 -10.57 4.15 4.50
C ASN A 185 -11.54 4.94 3.60
N GLY A 186 -12.48 4.18 3.02
CA GLY A 186 -13.41 4.57 1.96
C GLY A 186 -12.77 4.98 0.64
N ASN A 187 -11.45 5.00 0.48
CA ASN A 187 -10.86 5.44 -0.79
C ASN A 187 -11.30 4.53 -1.94
N LYS A 188 -11.32 5.07 -3.16
CA LYS A 188 -11.53 4.27 -4.37
C LYS A 188 -10.51 3.12 -4.42
N PRO A 189 -10.90 1.92 -4.89
CA PRO A 189 -9.98 0.82 -5.13
C PRO A 189 -8.76 1.24 -5.92
N LYS A 190 -7.60 0.68 -5.61
CA LYS A 190 -6.35 0.90 -6.35
C LYS A 190 -5.66 -0.41 -6.64
N LEU A 191 -5.21 -0.58 -7.88
CA LEU A 191 -4.48 -1.77 -8.31
C LEU A 191 -3.20 -1.95 -7.49
N LEU A 192 -2.94 -3.20 -7.11
CA LEU A 192 -1.64 -3.61 -6.62
C LEU A 192 -0.69 -3.79 -7.80
N ASP A 193 0.55 -3.38 -7.59
CA ASP A 193 1.61 -3.51 -8.57
C ASP A 193 1.85 -4.99 -8.92
N ALA A 194 1.84 -5.29 -10.22
CA ALA A 194 2.03 -6.62 -10.78
C ALA A 194 3.29 -7.33 -10.24
N TYR A 195 4.37 -6.58 -10.04
CA TYR A 195 5.62 -7.15 -9.51
C TYR A 195 5.44 -7.70 -8.09
N SER A 196 4.62 -7.02 -7.28
CA SER A 196 4.34 -7.43 -5.90
C SER A 196 3.48 -8.69 -5.82
N LEU A 197 2.78 -9.07 -6.89
CA LEU A 197 1.92 -10.25 -6.98
C LEU A 197 2.63 -11.47 -7.59
N ARG A 198 3.82 -11.31 -8.16
CA ARG A 198 4.52 -12.40 -8.87
C ARG A 198 5.15 -13.43 -7.94
N SER A 199 5.50 -13.05 -6.72
CA SER A 199 6.23 -13.96 -5.84
C SER A 199 5.31 -14.82 -4.98
N THR A 200 5.63 -16.11 -4.94
CA THR A 200 4.99 -17.12 -4.07
C THR A 200 5.86 -17.50 -2.87
N VAL A 201 7.04 -16.89 -2.75
CA VAL A 201 8.00 -17.15 -1.67
C VAL A 201 7.51 -16.44 -0.40
N ASP A 202 7.52 -17.13 0.74
CA ASP A 202 6.94 -16.63 2.00
C ASP A 202 7.49 -15.26 2.41
N TYR A 203 8.78 -15.04 2.19
CA TYR A 203 9.46 -13.77 2.44
C TYR A 203 8.82 -12.60 1.69
N ASP A 204 8.47 -12.82 0.42
CA ASP A 204 7.88 -11.79 -0.42
C ASP A 204 6.40 -11.57 -0.09
N VAL A 205 5.68 -12.62 0.36
CA VAL A 205 4.30 -12.47 0.87
C VAL A 205 4.28 -11.60 2.13
N GLY A 206 5.25 -11.78 3.04
CA GLY A 206 5.39 -10.93 4.22
C GLY A 206 5.68 -9.46 3.87
N ARG A 207 6.51 -9.21 2.85
CA ARG A 207 6.76 -7.87 2.31
C ARG A 207 5.51 -7.27 1.69
N LEU A 208 4.76 -8.04 0.88
CA LEU A 208 3.49 -7.62 0.31
C LEU A 208 2.50 -7.25 1.43
N ALA A 209 2.33 -8.09 2.45
CA ALA A 209 1.46 -7.80 3.58
C ALA A 209 1.86 -6.53 4.34
N THR A 210 3.16 -6.29 4.50
CA THR A 210 3.69 -5.06 5.12
C THR A 210 3.40 -3.83 4.26
N ARG A 211 3.60 -3.94 2.94
CA ARG A 211 3.30 -2.87 1.97
C ARG A 211 1.81 -2.55 1.93
N VAL A 212 0.93 -3.55 1.83
CA VAL A 212 -0.53 -3.34 1.85
C VAL A 212 -0.93 -2.64 3.14
N ALA A 213 -0.49 -3.14 4.29
CA ALA A 213 -0.87 -2.53 5.57
C ALA A 213 -0.41 -1.07 5.71
N SER A 214 0.73 -0.71 5.13
CA SER A 214 1.20 0.69 5.16
C SER A 214 0.41 1.60 4.21
N LEU A 215 -0.09 1.05 3.09
CA LEU A 215 -1.00 1.73 2.17
C LEU A 215 -2.40 1.92 2.76
N THR A 216 -2.87 0.95 3.55
CA THR A 216 -4.19 0.98 4.18
C THR A 216 -4.19 1.61 5.59
N GLU A 217 -3.02 2.00 6.09
CA GLU A 217 -2.85 2.62 7.40
C GLU A 217 -3.60 3.96 7.48
N LEU A 218 -4.32 4.16 8.58
CA LEU A 218 -4.99 5.41 8.87
C LEU A 218 -3.96 6.44 9.33
N LYS A 219 -3.94 7.61 8.68
CA LYS A 219 -3.02 8.70 9.01
C LYS A 219 -3.77 10.02 9.09
N ALA A 220 -3.56 10.75 10.18
CA ALA A 220 -3.93 12.15 10.26
C ALA A 220 -2.93 12.97 9.42
N THR A 221 -3.38 13.48 8.28
CA THR A 221 -2.50 14.20 7.35
C THR A 221 -2.23 15.62 7.87
N PRO A 222 -0.96 16.04 8.02
CA PRO A 222 -0.66 17.39 8.48
C PRO A 222 -1.08 18.43 7.43
N ILE A 223 -1.81 19.45 7.88
CA ILE A 223 -2.25 20.58 7.07
C ILE A 223 -1.34 21.78 7.36
N THR A 224 -0.86 22.41 6.30
CA THR A 224 0.08 23.55 6.39
C THR A 224 -0.49 24.87 5.90
N ASN A 225 -1.59 24.84 5.13
CA ASN A 225 -2.20 26.00 4.48
C ASN A 225 -3.71 25.81 4.24
N THR A 226 -4.40 26.90 3.90
CA THR A 226 -5.86 26.89 3.66
C THR A 226 -6.26 25.94 2.53
N LYS A 227 -5.52 25.90 1.42
CA LYS A 227 -5.84 25.02 0.28
C LYS A 227 -5.86 23.55 0.69
N GLN A 228 -4.92 23.12 1.54
CA GLN A 228 -4.89 21.77 2.10
C GLN A 228 -6.03 21.52 3.07
N LEU A 229 -6.42 22.49 3.91
CA LEU A 229 -7.58 22.37 4.79
C LEU A 229 -8.87 22.20 3.99
N THR A 230 -9.06 23.04 2.97
CA THR A 230 -10.24 23.00 2.11
C THR A 230 -10.33 21.65 1.42
N LYS A 231 -9.28 21.24 0.70
CA LYS A 231 -9.25 19.98 -0.06
C LYS A 231 -9.40 18.73 0.82
N ARG A 232 -8.76 18.72 2.01
CA ARG A 232 -8.72 17.51 2.86
C ARG A 232 -9.91 17.40 3.79
N CYS A 233 -10.45 18.53 4.25
CA CYS A 233 -11.53 18.54 5.23
C CYS A 233 -12.82 19.15 4.72
N VAL A 234 -12.79 20.42 4.29
CA VAL A 234 -14.02 21.17 3.97
C VAL A 234 -14.75 20.55 2.78
N GLU A 235 -14.05 20.16 1.73
CA GLU A 235 -14.64 19.57 0.52
C GLU A 235 -14.90 18.06 0.67
N SER A 236 -14.54 17.44 1.79
CA SER A 236 -14.71 16.01 2.01
C SER A 236 -16.19 15.65 2.12
N LYS A 237 -16.71 14.89 1.14
CA LYS A 237 -18.07 14.34 1.15
C LYS A 237 -18.38 13.47 2.38
N ARG A 238 -17.36 12.89 3.02
CA ARG A 238 -17.51 11.97 4.16
C ARG A 238 -17.39 12.66 5.52
N GLY A 239 -17.13 13.97 5.52
CA GLY A 239 -16.69 14.67 6.72
C GLY A 239 -15.20 14.47 7.01
N CYS A 240 -14.71 15.28 7.94
CA CYS A 240 -13.32 15.32 8.36
C CYS A 240 -13.20 15.58 9.84
N VAL A 241 -12.29 14.88 10.49
CA VAL A 241 -11.86 15.13 11.86
C VAL A 241 -10.55 15.90 11.78
N LEU A 242 -10.60 17.17 12.15
CA LEU A 242 -9.44 18.04 12.27
C LEU A 242 -8.93 18.00 13.71
N ILE A 243 -7.72 17.50 13.89
CA ILE A 243 -7.03 17.40 15.16
C ILE A 243 -6.10 18.59 15.30
N ILE A 244 -6.41 19.48 16.23
CA ILE A 244 -5.68 20.72 16.48
C ILE A 244 -4.81 20.51 17.71
N GLN A 245 -3.49 20.62 17.56
CA GLN A 245 -2.54 20.27 18.62
C GLN A 245 -1.40 21.28 18.72
N LYS A 246 -0.78 21.35 19.91
CA LYS A 246 0.47 22.10 20.10
C LYS A 246 1.66 21.20 19.78
N GLY A 247 2.41 21.52 18.72
CA GLY A 247 3.62 20.82 18.33
C GLY A 247 3.39 19.75 17.26
N GLN A 248 4.47 19.05 16.90
CA GLN A 248 4.50 18.18 15.74
C GLN A 248 3.91 16.79 15.99
N SER A 249 3.93 16.30 17.23
CA SER A 249 3.45 14.96 17.59
C SER A 249 2.45 15.02 18.73
N LEU A 250 1.41 14.18 18.63
CA LEU A 250 0.52 13.90 19.75
C LEU A 250 1.29 13.20 20.88
N PRO A 251 0.91 13.44 22.14
CA PRO A 251 1.29 12.57 23.26
C PRO A 251 1.02 11.09 22.94
N GLU A 252 1.88 10.17 23.40
CA GLU A 252 1.77 8.74 23.04
C GLU A 252 0.44 8.12 23.47
N ASN A 253 -0.06 8.50 24.66
CA ASN A 253 -1.38 8.11 25.15
C ASN A 253 -2.50 8.58 24.21
N ALA A 254 -2.50 9.85 23.81
CA ALA A 254 -3.48 10.41 22.88
C ALA A 254 -3.38 9.78 21.48
N LYS A 255 -2.18 9.41 21.04
CA LYS A 255 -1.96 8.73 19.75
C LYS A 255 -2.60 7.34 19.72
N GLY A 256 -2.48 6.57 20.81
CA GLY A 256 -3.11 5.25 20.93
C GLY A 256 -4.64 5.34 20.86
N GLU A 257 -5.22 6.27 21.63
CA GLU A 257 -6.66 6.52 21.65
C GLU A 257 -7.18 7.07 20.32
N LEU A 258 -6.48 8.02 19.71
CA LEU A 258 -6.82 8.51 18.37
C LEU A 258 -6.80 7.38 17.34
N ASN A 259 -5.81 6.49 17.38
CA ASN A 259 -5.74 5.36 16.46
C ASN A 259 -6.94 4.41 16.60
N LYS A 260 -7.45 4.18 17.82
CA LYS A 260 -8.67 3.40 18.03
C LYS A 260 -9.87 4.09 17.40
N LEU A 261 -10.01 5.39 17.65
CA LEU A 261 -11.09 6.21 17.12
C LEU A 261 -11.08 6.28 15.58
N MET A 262 -9.89 6.42 14.99
CA MET A 262 -9.71 6.38 13.53
C MET A 262 -10.12 5.04 12.95
N LYS A 263 -9.82 3.93 13.64
CA LYS A 263 -10.21 2.58 13.22
C LYS A 263 -11.71 2.35 13.32
N ALA A 264 -12.39 2.92 14.32
CA ALA A 264 -13.84 2.84 14.46
C ALA A 264 -14.57 3.65 13.36
N ASN A 265 -13.96 4.73 12.87
CA ASN A 265 -14.60 5.67 11.94
C ASN A 265 -13.81 5.83 10.63
N ARG A 266 -13.40 4.71 10.00
CA ARG A 266 -12.46 4.70 8.85
C ARG A 266 -12.93 5.48 7.62
N ARG A 267 -14.23 5.74 7.51
CA ARG A 267 -14.83 6.50 6.41
C ARG A 267 -14.50 8.00 6.49
N LEU A 268 -14.23 8.52 7.69
CA LEU A 268 -13.87 9.91 7.89
C LEU A 268 -12.46 10.20 7.39
N ARG A 269 -12.24 11.44 6.94
CA ARG A 269 -10.89 11.97 6.74
C ARG A 269 -10.31 12.44 8.08
N TYR A 270 -9.01 12.28 8.24
CA TYR A 270 -8.30 12.75 9.42
C TYR A 270 -7.20 13.70 8.99
N ALA A 271 -7.17 14.86 9.62
CA ALA A 271 -6.15 15.85 9.37
C ALA A 271 -5.64 16.42 10.69
N SER A 272 -4.39 16.87 10.70
CA SER A 272 -3.78 17.46 11.88
C SER A 272 -3.28 18.87 11.59
N LEU A 273 -3.42 19.76 12.57
CA LEU A 273 -2.98 21.14 12.51
C LEU A 273 -2.14 21.49 13.74
N ASP A 274 -0.90 21.90 13.50
CA ASP A 274 0.01 22.37 14.53
C ASP A 274 -0.15 23.89 14.75
N ILE A 275 -0.79 24.25 15.86
CA ILE A 275 -1.06 25.66 16.19
C ILE A 275 0.17 26.42 16.70
N THR A 276 1.30 25.75 16.93
CA THR A 276 2.56 26.46 17.27
C THR A 276 3.15 27.17 16.05
N LYS A 277 2.81 26.70 14.83
CA LYS A 277 3.35 27.22 13.56
C LYS A 277 2.32 28.00 12.75
N ARG A 278 1.04 27.84 13.07
CA ARG A 278 -0.09 28.28 12.24
C ARG A 278 -1.24 28.78 13.11
N LYS A 279 -1.95 29.80 12.63
CA LYS A 279 -3.20 30.27 13.22
C LYS A 279 -4.35 29.91 12.30
N ILE A 280 -5.42 29.35 12.86
CA ILE A 280 -6.68 29.09 12.16
C ILE A 280 -7.70 30.17 12.53
N SER A 281 -8.56 30.56 11.60
CA SER A 281 -9.62 31.57 11.83
C SER A 281 -10.86 31.02 12.54
N LEU A 282 -10.80 29.82 13.12
CA LEU A 282 -11.88 29.24 13.90
C LEU A 282 -11.81 29.73 15.34
N THR A 283 -12.97 30.08 15.90
CA THR A 283 -13.11 30.36 17.33
C THR A 283 -13.05 29.04 18.08
N LEU A 284 -11.88 28.77 18.67
CA LEU A 284 -11.64 27.57 19.46
C LEU A 284 -11.82 27.91 20.95
N PRO A 285 -12.48 27.05 21.74
CA PRO A 285 -12.45 27.22 23.19
C PRO A 285 -11.01 27.14 23.69
N PRO A 286 -10.69 27.79 24.81
CA PRO A 286 -9.33 27.85 25.34
C PRO A 286 -8.79 26.42 25.47
N ALA A 287 -7.66 26.16 24.80
CA ALA A 287 -7.09 24.82 24.75
C ALA A 287 -6.83 24.32 26.18
N MET A 288 -7.53 23.25 26.57
CA MET A 288 -7.24 22.56 27.83
C MET A 288 -5.77 22.14 27.83
N MET A 289 -5.07 22.38 28.94
CA MET A 289 -3.62 22.31 29.01
C MET A 289 -3.10 20.93 28.55
N GLY A 290 -2.49 20.88 27.36
CA GLY A 290 -1.73 19.71 26.88
C GLY A 290 -2.49 18.74 25.96
N TYR A 291 -3.81 18.86 25.82
CA TYR A 291 -4.60 17.94 24.99
C TYR A 291 -4.88 18.48 23.59
N PRO A 292 -5.00 17.59 22.58
CA PRO A 292 -5.44 17.98 21.26
C PRO A 292 -6.93 18.31 21.28
N GLN A 293 -7.31 19.33 20.53
CA GLN A 293 -8.69 19.68 20.29
C GLN A 293 -9.20 18.99 19.03
N VAL A 294 -10.42 18.45 19.09
CA VAL A 294 -11.03 17.74 17.97
C VAL A 294 -12.14 18.58 17.38
N VAL A 295 -12.08 18.82 16.08
CA VAL A 295 -13.11 19.53 15.33
C VAL A 295 -13.64 18.61 14.25
N LEU A 296 -14.94 18.35 14.27
CA LEU A 296 -15.62 17.63 13.19
C LEU A 296 -16.12 18.64 12.18
N ILE A 297 -15.75 18.48 10.91
CA ILE A 297 -16.16 19.33 9.79
C ILE A 297 -16.95 18.49 8.80
N ARG A 298 -18.08 19.00 8.31
CA ARG A 298 -18.93 18.30 7.36
C ARG A 298 -19.42 19.23 6.26
N LYS A 299 -19.42 18.72 5.03
CA LYS A 299 -20.11 19.30 3.88
C LYS A 299 -21.43 18.55 3.69
N SER A 300 -22.53 19.28 3.63
CA SER A 300 -23.85 18.69 3.44
C SER A 300 -24.59 19.40 2.32
N ALA A 301 -25.26 18.64 1.46
CA ALA A 301 -26.16 19.22 0.48
C ALA A 301 -27.46 19.62 1.18
N VAL A 302 -27.94 20.82 0.89
CA VAL A 302 -29.21 21.37 1.38
C VAL A 302 -30.04 21.78 0.17
N GLY A 303 -31.34 21.52 0.22
CA GLY A 303 -32.25 21.71 -0.92
C GLY A 303 -32.38 20.48 -1.81
N GLU A 304 -33.36 20.51 -2.72
CA GLU A 304 -33.64 19.48 -3.70
C GLU A 304 -33.62 20.07 -5.13
N GLY A 305 -33.24 19.26 -6.11
CA GLY A 305 -33.23 19.67 -7.52
C GLY A 305 -32.28 20.83 -7.83
N VAL A 306 -32.82 21.88 -8.46
CA VAL A 306 -32.06 23.04 -8.97
C VAL A 306 -31.56 23.94 -7.83
N ASP A 307 -32.25 23.96 -6.69
CA ASP A 307 -31.90 24.78 -5.52
C ASP A 307 -30.91 24.07 -4.58
N ARG A 308 -30.23 23.03 -5.06
CA ARG A 308 -29.26 22.29 -4.27
C ARG A 308 -27.99 23.11 -4.06
N TYR A 309 -27.78 23.58 -2.83
CA TYR A 309 -26.55 24.23 -2.40
C TYR A 309 -25.80 23.39 -1.36
N TYR A 310 -24.56 23.76 -1.06
CA TYR A 310 -23.76 23.09 -0.05
C TYR A 310 -23.60 23.97 1.18
N GLU A 311 -23.99 23.44 2.33
CA GLU A 311 -23.73 24.02 3.63
C GLU A 311 -22.52 23.33 4.27
N TYR A 312 -21.62 24.15 4.82
CA TYR A 312 -20.46 23.68 5.55
C TYR A 312 -20.71 23.88 7.03
N THR A 313 -20.61 22.82 7.81
CA THR A 313 -20.81 22.86 9.25
C THR A 313 -19.62 22.32 10.00
N TYR A 314 -19.47 22.75 11.24
CA TYR A 314 -18.48 22.21 12.15
C TYR A 314 -19.04 22.05 13.57
N SER A 315 -18.43 21.16 14.33
CA SER A 315 -18.67 20.99 15.75
C SER A 315 -17.33 20.80 16.45
N ILE A 316 -17.18 21.41 17.63
CA ILE A 316 -15.95 21.34 18.42
C ILE A 316 -16.21 20.48 19.63
N PHE A 317 -15.33 19.51 19.86
CA PHE A 317 -15.30 18.77 21.11
C PHE A 317 -14.65 19.66 22.18
N ASP A 318 -15.39 19.95 23.23
CA ASP A 318 -15.07 20.90 24.29
C ASP A 318 -14.78 20.25 25.66
N ASP A 319 -14.69 18.91 25.71
CA ASP A 319 -14.41 18.13 26.92
C ASP A 319 -12.95 17.59 26.95
N GLU A 320 -12.55 16.92 28.03
CA GLU A 320 -11.25 16.25 28.15
C GLU A 320 -11.12 15.14 27.08
N PHE A 321 -9.92 14.99 26.51
CA PHE A 321 -9.67 14.04 25.43
C PHE A 321 -9.69 12.59 25.94
N GLU A 322 -10.89 12.05 26.11
CA GLU A 322 -11.14 10.65 26.41
C GLU A 322 -11.69 9.95 25.16
N SER A 323 -11.12 8.81 24.76
CA SER A 323 -11.49 8.15 23.51
C SER A 323 -12.97 7.82 23.38
N LYS A 324 -13.61 7.42 24.49
CA LYS A 324 -15.03 7.07 24.50
C LYS A 324 -15.92 8.28 24.27
N GLU A 325 -15.61 9.42 24.89
CA GLU A 325 -16.37 10.66 24.70
C GLU A 325 -16.13 11.25 23.31
N VAL A 326 -14.90 11.23 22.81
CA VAL A 326 -14.61 11.67 21.44
C VAL A 326 -15.28 10.73 20.42
N GLU A 327 -15.29 9.42 20.65
CA GLU A 327 -15.97 8.45 19.79
C GLU A 327 -17.49 8.68 19.79
N LYS A 328 -18.09 8.93 20.96
CA LYS A 328 -19.51 9.29 21.10
C LYS A 328 -19.82 10.59 20.37
N PHE A 329 -18.99 11.62 20.55
CA PHE A 329 -19.09 12.90 19.85
C PHE A 329 -19.06 12.72 18.32
N ILE A 330 -18.10 11.96 17.80
CA ILE A 330 -18.00 11.70 16.35
C ILE A 330 -19.19 10.87 15.86
N SER A 331 -19.55 9.82 16.59
CA SER A 331 -20.67 8.95 16.23
C SER A 331 -21.99 9.71 16.20
N GLN A 332 -22.19 10.62 17.15
CA GLN A 332 -23.33 11.53 17.19
C GLN A 332 -23.29 12.48 15.99
N GLY A 333 -22.15 13.12 15.71
CA GLY A 333 -22.00 14.01 14.55
C GLY A 333 -22.26 13.30 13.20
N ILE A 334 -21.83 12.05 13.03
CA ILE A 334 -22.12 11.28 11.80
C ILE A 334 -23.62 11.06 11.63
N LYS A 335 -24.34 10.72 12.72
CA LYS A 335 -25.77 10.39 12.71
C LYS A 335 -26.66 11.62 12.58
N LEU A 336 -26.26 12.75 13.15
CA LEU A 336 -27.05 13.98 13.14
C LEU A 336 -27.04 14.67 11.78
N THR A 337 -28.13 15.37 11.48
CA THR A 337 -28.30 16.22 10.31
C THR A 337 -27.71 17.61 10.59
N PRO A 338 -27.33 18.38 9.55
CA PRO A 338 -26.80 19.74 9.73
C PRO A 338 -27.74 20.70 10.46
N LYS A 339 -29.06 20.42 10.44
CA LYS A 339 -30.08 21.25 11.09
C LYS A 339 -30.13 21.09 12.61
N ASP A 340 -29.46 20.07 13.14
CA ASP A 340 -29.40 19.83 14.58
C ASP A 340 -28.51 20.87 15.26
N LYS A 341 -28.89 21.30 16.47
CA LYS A 341 -28.15 22.29 17.29
C LYS A 341 -26.69 21.90 17.60
N PHE A 342 -26.32 20.67 17.30
CA PHE A 342 -24.96 20.14 17.38
C PHE A 342 -23.99 20.86 16.43
N TRP A 343 -24.48 21.39 15.32
CA TRP A 343 -23.69 21.98 14.26
C TRP A 343 -23.69 23.49 14.30
N SER A 344 -22.52 24.08 14.08
CA SER A 344 -22.34 25.49 13.78
C SER A 344 -22.04 25.69 12.30
N ILE A 345 -22.60 26.73 11.70
CA ILE A 345 -22.35 27.08 10.29
C ILE A 345 -20.93 27.60 10.14
N LEU A 346 -20.22 27.11 9.13
CA LEU A 346 -18.82 27.42 8.83
C LEU A 346 -18.72 28.60 7.85
N GLU A 347 -19.17 29.78 8.26
CA GLU A 347 -19.11 31.00 7.45
C GLU A 347 -18.43 32.15 8.20
N PRO A 348 -17.31 32.73 7.68
CA PRO A 348 -16.60 32.35 6.44
C PRO A 348 -15.77 31.06 6.59
N LEU A 349 -15.42 30.44 5.45
CA LEU A 349 -14.57 29.25 5.44
C LEU A 349 -13.23 29.47 6.19
N PRO A 350 -12.75 28.45 6.92
CA PRO A 350 -11.62 28.59 7.81
C PRO A 350 -10.33 28.85 7.03
N ARG A 351 -9.59 29.88 7.44
CA ARG A 351 -8.31 30.26 6.85
C ARG A 351 -7.17 29.87 7.78
N ILE A 352 -6.10 29.33 7.20
CA ILE A 352 -4.85 29.04 7.89
C ILE A 352 -3.81 30.09 7.50
N SER A 353 -3.27 30.79 8.48
CA SER A 353 -2.18 31.75 8.33
C SER A 353 -0.93 31.28 9.07
N LYS A 354 0.24 31.69 8.58
CA LYS A 354 1.49 31.46 9.33
C LYS A 354 1.53 32.38 10.53
N ILE A 355 1.94 31.86 11.69
CA ILE A 355 2.29 32.73 12.80
C ILE A 355 3.57 33.44 12.39
N ILE A 356 3.45 34.72 12.07
CA ILE A 356 4.61 35.58 11.86
C ILE A 356 5.15 35.85 13.26
N THR A 357 6.07 35.00 13.73
CA THR A 357 6.90 35.36 14.87
C THR A 357 7.64 36.61 14.43
N GLN A 358 7.19 37.77 14.91
CA GLN A 358 7.87 39.03 14.63
C GLN A 358 9.32 38.79 15.06
N SER A 359 10.22 38.75 14.08
CA SER A 359 11.64 38.63 14.38
C SER A 359 11.95 39.77 15.33
N PRO A 360 12.64 39.53 16.46
CA PRO A 360 13.04 40.63 17.33
C PRO A 360 13.70 41.68 16.42
N PRO A 361 13.27 42.95 16.51
CA PRO A 361 13.67 43.97 15.55
C PRO A 361 15.19 43.92 15.43
N LYS A 362 15.69 43.59 14.23
CA LYS A 362 17.14 43.48 13.99
C LYS A 362 17.76 44.75 14.57
N PRO A 363 18.71 44.65 15.52
CA PRO A 363 19.34 45.84 16.08
C PRO A 363 19.84 46.65 14.91
N LYS A 364 19.34 47.89 14.76
CA LYS A 364 19.73 48.80 13.68
C LYS A 364 21.25 48.85 13.71
N SER A 365 21.90 48.15 12.78
CA SER A 365 23.35 48.18 12.67
C SER A 365 23.70 49.63 12.35
N LYS A 366 24.19 50.35 13.36
CA LYS A 366 24.77 51.68 13.15
C LYS A 366 25.76 51.50 12.02
N LYS A 367 25.54 52.24 10.92
CA LYS A 367 26.46 52.38 9.79
C LYS A 367 27.83 52.74 10.35
N ALA A 368 28.67 51.74 10.60
CA ALA A 368 30.08 51.94 10.84
C ALA A 368 30.69 52.28 9.48
N SER A 369 31.16 53.52 9.38
CA SER A 369 31.96 54.05 8.28
C SER A 369 33.11 53.09 7.94
N LYS A 370 33.23 52.77 6.65
CA LYS A 370 34.36 52.03 6.05
C LYS A 370 35.71 52.62 6.49
N PRO A 371 36.68 51.81 6.95
CA PRO A 371 38.10 52.08 6.76
C PRO A 371 38.63 51.31 5.56
N LYS A 372 39.59 51.94 4.87
CA LYS A 372 40.24 51.51 3.63
C LYS A 372 41.08 50.22 3.81
N LYS A 373 41.16 49.47 2.70
CA LYS A 373 42.14 48.43 2.32
C LYS A 373 43.52 48.56 2.96
N LYS A 374 44.14 47.42 3.31
CA LYS A 374 45.48 46.97 2.84
C LYS A 374 45.72 45.45 3.14
N PRO A 375 46.72 44.80 2.50
CA PRO A 375 46.66 43.39 2.09
C PRO A 375 47.63 42.43 2.83
N LYS A 376 47.41 41.12 2.57
CA LYS A 376 48.34 39.95 2.56
C LYS A 376 49.34 39.78 3.72
N SER A 377 49.33 38.60 4.36
CA SER A 377 50.46 37.65 4.28
C SER A 377 50.15 36.29 4.93
N SER A 378 50.93 35.32 4.47
CA SER A 378 50.99 33.89 4.72
C SER A 378 51.37 33.42 6.15
N THR A 379 51.24 32.09 6.31
CA THR A 379 52.26 31.11 6.80
C THR A 379 52.00 30.35 8.11
N ALA A 380 52.20 29.03 8.01
CA ALA A 380 52.68 28.03 9.00
C ALA A 380 51.75 27.65 10.19
N LYS A 381 51.37 26.39 10.46
CA LYS A 381 52.05 25.07 10.59
C LYS A 381 52.68 24.83 11.99
N ALA A 382 52.03 24.00 12.83
CA ALA A 382 52.56 23.10 13.89
C ALA A 382 51.35 22.54 14.69
N LYS A 383 51.06 21.24 14.89
CA LYS A 383 51.79 20.01 15.29
C LYS A 383 52.08 19.92 16.80
N THR A 384 51.37 19.03 17.52
CA THR A 384 51.80 18.22 18.72
C THR A 384 50.62 17.39 19.30
N THR A 385 50.63 16.03 19.25
CA THR A 385 51.04 15.01 20.28
C THR A 385 50.08 14.85 21.48
N ALA A 386 49.82 13.71 22.14
CA ALA A 386 50.15 12.28 22.05
C ALA A 386 49.41 11.53 23.20
N GLY A 387 49.28 10.19 23.13
CA GLY A 387 48.97 9.28 24.25
C GLY A 387 48.59 7.88 23.75
N LYS A 388 49.53 6.90 23.64
CA LYS A 388 49.86 5.81 24.60
C LYS A 388 48.61 5.02 25.06
N SER A 389 48.49 3.70 24.87
CA SER A 389 49.31 2.66 25.52
C SER A 389 49.35 1.31 24.77
N ALA A 390 50.34 0.50 25.14
CA ALA A 390 50.78 -0.76 24.55
C ALA A 390 50.17 -2.02 25.19
N ALA A 391 50.14 -3.13 24.45
CA ALA A 391 50.43 -4.48 24.97
C ALA A 391 50.81 -5.43 23.82
N GLN A 392 51.92 -6.14 24.00
CA GLN A 392 52.63 -7.00 23.04
C GLN A 392 52.03 -8.41 22.93
N LYS A 393 52.16 -9.05 21.75
CA LYS A 393 52.61 -10.45 21.66
C LYS A 393 53.15 -10.78 20.26
N LYS A 394 54.40 -11.25 20.23
CA LYS A 394 55.19 -11.67 19.05
C LYS A 394 54.66 -12.99 18.47
N LYS A 395 54.59 -13.12 17.14
CA LYS A 395 54.71 -14.41 16.45
C LYS A 395 55.24 -14.24 15.02
N ALA A 396 56.25 -15.05 14.72
CA ALA A 396 56.96 -15.41 13.49
C ALA A 396 56.68 -14.63 12.17
N ALA A 397 57.79 -14.23 11.53
CA ALA A 397 57.89 -13.46 10.31
C ALA A 397 57.60 -14.29 9.04
N GLU A 398 56.72 -13.75 8.21
CA GLU A 398 56.56 -14.00 6.78
C GLU A 398 56.91 -12.66 6.09
N PRO A 399 57.61 -12.62 4.93
CA PRO A 399 58.07 -11.37 4.34
C PRO A 399 56.87 -10.46 4.01
N GLU A 400 56.77 -9.32 4.72
CA GLU A 400 55.71 -8.34 4.48
C GLU A 400 55.76 -7.86 3.03
N PRO A 401 54.65 -7.95 2.26
CA PRO A 401 54.58 -7.30 0.96
C PRO A 401 54.80 -5.79 1.13
N PRO A 402 55.37 -5.12 0.11
CA PRO A 402 55.67 -3.69 0.19
C PRO A 402 54.41 -2.94 0.66
N LYS A 403 54.58 -2.13 1.72
CA LYS A 403 53.51 -1.32 2.30
C LYS A 403 53.07 -0.30 1.24
N GLU A 404 52.04 -0.69 0.49
CA GLU A 404 51.28 0.19 -0.40
C GLU A 404 50.86 1.40 0.45
N SER A 405 51.22 2.60 -0.01
CA SER A 405 50.95 3.81 0.76
C SER A 405 49.44 3.98 0.95
N ASP A 406 48.99 4.51 2.09
CA ASP A 406 47.56 4.76 2.34
C ASP A 406 46.90 5.58 1.22
N GLU A 407 47.69 6.41 0.54
CA GLU A 407 47.24 7.20 -0.61
C GLU A 407 46.96 6.33 -1.86
N GLU A 408 47.77 5.32 -2.13
CA GLU A 408 47.54 4.36 -3.22
C GLU A 408 46.32 3.48 -2.95
N MET A 409 46.17 3.01 -1.70
CA MET A 409 44.98 2.24 -1.29
C MET A 409 43.70 3.07 -1.47
N TYR A 410 43.73 4.36 -1.11
CA TYR A 410 42.58 5.25 -1.30
C TYR A 410 42.28 5.50 -2.80
N LYS A 411 43.31 5.72 -3.63
CA LYS A 411 43.15 5.87 -5.09
C LYS A 411 42.54 4.62 -5.72
N ARG A 412 42.99 3.44 -5.30
CA ARG A 412 42.49 2.15 -5.80
C ARG A 412 41.03 1.92 -5.42
N ARG A 413 40.65 2.24 -4.18
CA ARG A 413 39.28 2.10 -3.68
C ARG A 413 38.31 3.08 -4.37
N ARG A 414 38.77 4.31 -4.67
CA ARG A 414 37.98 5.28 -5.42
C ARG A 414 37.77 4.87 -6.87
N LYS A 415 38.84 4.38 -7.52
CA LYS A 415 38.77 3.86 -8.89
C LYS A 415 37.81 2.67 -8.99
N GLN A 416 37.86 1.75 -8.02
CA GLN A 416 36.94 0.60 -7.98
C GLN A 416 35.48 1.03 -7.81
N MET A 417 35.18 2.05 -6.99
CA MET A 417 33.82 2.58 -6.88
C MET A 417 33.35 3.28 -8.17
N ASP A 418 34.24 4.00 -8.86
CA ASP A 418 33.90 4.66 -10.12
C ASP A 418 33.65 3.63 -11.24
N ASP A 419 34.44 2.56 -11.29
CA ASP A 419 34.27 1.45 -12.25
C ASP A 419 32.96 0.67 -11.97
N ASP A 420 32.68 0.34 -10.70
CA ASP A 420 31.43 -0.32 -10.29
C ASP A 420 30.19 0.54 -10.59
N MET A 421 30.30 1.86 -10.41
CA MET A 421 29.21 2.79 -10.73
C MET A 421 29.01 2.90 -12.25
N ARG A 422 30.08 2.78 -13.05
CA ARG A 422 30.00 2.80 -14.51
C ARG A 422 29.42 1.51 -15.09
N GLU A 423 29.80 0.35 -14.54
CA GLU A 423 29.27 -0.94 -15.00
C GLU A 423 27.82 -1.18 -14.56
N ASN A 424 27.42 -0.66 -13.40
CA ASN A 424 26.05 -0.77 -12.89
C ASN A 424 25.20 0.48 -13.14
N ALA A 425 25.68 1.45 -13.92
CA ALA A 425 24.83 2.54 -14.36
C ALA A 425 23.68 1.95 -15.18
N PRO A 426 22.43 2.04 -14.72
CA PRO A 426 21.30 1.55 -15.51
C PRO A 426 21.35 2.27 -16.84
N GLN A 427 21.32 1.51 -17.95
CA GLN A 427 21.19 2.09 -19.29
C GLN A 427 19.96 2.99 -19.24
N ALA A 428 20.21 4.30 -19.24
CA ALA A 428 19.15 5.28 -19.36
C ALA A 428 18.52 5.02 -20.72
N HIS A 429 17.33 4.42 -20.69
CA HIS A 429 16.46 4.40 -21.84
C HIS A 429 16.19 5.87 -22.14
N GLU A 430 16.67 6.34 -23.29
CA GLU A 430 16.38 7.69 -23.79
C GLU A 430 14.89 7.73 -24.14
N ASP A 431 14.05 7.85 -23.11
CA ASP A 431 12.65 8.15 -23.30
C ASP A 431 12.55 9.63 -23.64
N GLU A 432 11.98 9.89 -24.82
CA GLU A 432 11.70 11.21 -25.37
C GLU A 432 11.06 12.13 -24.31
N PRO A 433 11.33 13.45 -24.36
CA PRO A 433 10.73 14.40 -23.43
C PRO A 433 9.20 14.38 -23.59
N TYR A 434 8.52 13.71 -22.67
CA TYR A 434 7.08 13.85 -22.47
C TYR A 434 6.81 15.24 -21.91
N ASP A 435 6.10 16.04 -22.71
CA ASP A 435 5.41 17.25 -22.28
C ASP A 435 4.37 16.85 -21.22
N ASP A 436 4.75 16.96 -19.94
CA ASP A 436 3.84 16.83 -18.80
C ASP A 436 2.97 18.09 -18.69
N GLU A 437 2.07 18.27 -19.65
CA GLU A 437 0.80 18.95 -19.34
C GLU A 437 0.05 18.05 -18.38
N ILE A 438 0.12 18.41 -17.10
CA ILE A 438 -0.71 17.82 -16.04
C ILE A 438 -2.16 18.17 -16.36
N GLU A 439 -2.82 17.32 -17.15
CA GLU A 439 -4.28 17.26 -17.22
C GLU A 439 -4.78 16.99 -15.80
N LEU A 440 -5.25 18.06 -15.17
CA LEU A 440 -6.05 18.01 -13.97
C LEU A 440 -7.31 17.23 -14.35
N GLU A 441 -7.33 15.93 -14.05
CA GLU A 441 -8.56 15.14 -14.06
C GLU A 441 -9.55 15.84 -13.12
N ASP A 442 -10.45 16.62 -13.72
CA ASP A 442 -11.67 17.09 -13.08
C ASP A 442 -12.36 15.86 -12.49
N GLU A 443 -12.56 15.88 -11.17
CA GLU A 443 -13.34 14.88 -10.45
C GLU A 443 -14.79 14.98 -10.93
N GLU A 444 -15.08 14.36 -12.08
CA GLU A 444 -16.41 14.19 -12.62
C GLU A 444 -17.34 13.64 -11.53
N GLU A 445 -18.49 14.29 -11.46
CA GLU A 445 -19.61 14.04 -10.56
C GLU A 445 -19.87 12.53 -10.45
N GLU A 446 -19.53 11.96 -9.29
CA GLU A 446 -20.07 10.65 -8.90
C GLU A 446 -21.58 10.79 -8.77
N GLU A 447 -22.27 10.39 -9.83
CA GLU A 447 -23.69 10.05 -9.87
C GLU A 447 -24.03 9.27 -8.61
N VAL A 448 -24.80 9.89 -7.72
CA VAL A 448 -25.39 9.22 -6.57
C VAL A 448 -26.48 8.32 -7.13
N ILE A 449 -26.09 7.12 -7.55
CA ILE A 449 -27.04 6.09 -7.92
C ILE A 449 -27.59 5.54 -6.61
N ASP A 450 -28.81 5.93 -6.28
CA ASP A 450 -29.62 5.26 -5.28
C ASP A 450 -29.82 3.81 -5.74
N LEU A 451 -29.34 2.86 -4.93
CA LEU A 451 -29.36 1.42 -5.22
C LEU A 451 -30.58 0.72 -4.61
N ASP A 452 -31.63 1.49 -4.28
CA ASP A 452 -32.83 1.00 -3.61
C ASP A 452 -34.04 0.81 -4.55
N ASP A 453 -33.86 0.90 -5.89
CA ASP A 453 -34.87 0.53 -6.90
C ASP A 453 -34.49 -0.73 -7.69
#